data_AF-A0A537ITG0-F1
#
_entry.id   AF-A0A537ITG0-F1
#
_cell.length_a   1.000
_cell.length_b   1.000
_cell.length_c   1.000
_cell.angle_alpha   90.00
_cell.angle_beta   90.00
_cell.angle_gamma   90.00
#
_symmetry.space_group_name_H-M   'P 1'
#
loop_
_entity.id
_entity.type
_entity.pdbx_description
1 polymer ?
#
loop_
_entity_poly.entity_id
_entity_poly.type
_entity_poly.pdbx_seq_one_letter_code
_entity_poly.pdbx_strand_id
1 'polypeptide(L)'
;MNSSYKDALKPNGPIDPEFLEKIRRQYQTDPGRWKREMEADFADDEDAYLPLQLIESCVTEGPETFTKDDVISGRLARTGKFFVGTDLAPKIDLSAVAVVEKIGRDVYLVHETAFPPGTGFSAVTGYLNLLNQRLKTVSRIYIDQTGVGEFFVQDAYKSGLKNAQGIFLSLPKKQEIMDYFKRKMQDGHLHFPRDPELMNEMRAERFQLSKTGQLQFSHVSGTHDDRLWAFALAVYASRLDTPTYHPVAAVNTHPSPRNLMPQLPRSLWKI
;
A
#
# COMPACT_ATOMS: atom_id res chain seq x y z
N MET A 1 -40.01 2.88 -1.30
CA MET A 1 -39.76 1.72 -0.41
C MET A 1 -38.67 0.92 -1.08
N ASN A 2 -37.45 0.87 -0.51
CA ASN A 2 -36.45 -0.07 -1.00
C ASN A 2 -36.86 -1.45 -0.50
N SER A 3 -37.36 -2.29 -1.40
CA SER A 3 -37.66 -3.69 -1.08
C SER A 3 -36.35 -4.44 -0.91
N SER A 4 -36.10 -4.92 0.31
CA SER A 4 -34.91 -5.70 0.67
C SER A 4 -35.15 -7.18 0.35
N TYR A 5 -34.09 -8.00 0.28
CA TYR A 5 -34.21 -9.46 0.17
C TYR A 5 -35.10 -10.07 1.26
N LYS A 6 -35.20 -9.41 2.43
CA LYS A 6 -36.07 -9.82 3.54
C LYS A 6 -37.54 -9.92 3.13
N ASP A 7 -37.99 -9.02 2.26
CA ASP A 7 -39.37 -9.02 1.74
C ASP A 7 -39.58 -10.10 0.68
N ALA A 8 -38.50 -10.62 0.10
CA ALA A 8 -38.50 -11.66 -0.91
C ALA A 8 -38.29 -13.07 -0.34
N LEU A 9 -38.13 -13.24 0.98
CA LEU A 9 -37.96 -14.56 1.62
C LEU A 9 -39.26 -15.35 1.72
N LYS A 10 -39.18 -16.67 1.50
CA LYS A 10 -40.29 -17.59 1.78
C LYS A 10 -40.72 -17.48 3.27
N PRO A 11 -42.02 -17.59 3.57
CA PRO A 11 -43.12 -17.91 2.66
C PRO A 11 -43.67 -16.72 1.86
N ASN A 12 -43.25 -15.50 2.16
CA ASN A 12 -43.86 -14.28 1.62
C ASN A 12 -43.27 -13.85 0.26
N GLY A 13 -42.16 -14.46 -0.15
CA GLY A 13 -41.52 -14.21 -1.44
C GLY A 13 -40.82 -15.45 -2.02
N PRO A 14 -40.20 -15.30 -3.20
CA PRO A 14 -39.69 -16.44 -3.99
C PRO A 14 -38.34 -17.01 -3.51
N ILE A 15 -37.59 -16.29 -2.67
CA ILE A 15 -36.22 -16.66 -2.28
C ILE A 15 -36.26 -17.76 -1.21
N ASP A 16 -35.59 -18.87 -1.53
CA ASP A 16 -35.37 -19.98 -0.61
C ASP A 16 -34.20 -19.68 0.35
N PRO A 17 -34.33 -19.93 1.67
CA PRO A 17 -33.23 -19.75 2.62
C PRO A 17 -31.94 -20.50 2.25
N GLU A 18 -32.02 -21.70 1.66
CA GLU A 18 -30.82 -22.43 1.23
C GLU A 18 -30.13 -21.76 0.03
N PHE A 19 -30.92 -21.13 -0.84
CA PHE A 19 -30.40 -20.37 -1.97
C PHE A 19 -29.76 -19.06 -1.51
N LEU A 20 -30.35 -18.41 -0.50
CA LEU A 20 -29.79 -17.21 0.13
C LEU A 20 -28.38 -17.49 0.71
N GLU A 21 -28.19 -18.63 1.37
CA GLU A 21 -26.90 -19.01 1.94
C GLU A 21 -25.83 -19.22 0.86
N LYS A 22 -26.22 -19.73 -0.32
CA LYS A 22 -25.31 -19.83 -1.48
C LYS A 22 -24.87 -18.45 -1.98
N ILE A 23 -25.80 -17.50 -2.10
CA ILE A 23 -25.48 -16.11 -2.46
C ILE A 23 -24.57 -15.49 -1.41
N ARG A 24 -24.83 -15.73 -0.12
CA ARG A 24 -24.02 -15.20 0.99
C ARG A 24 -22.57 -15.67 0.90
N ARG A 25 -22.34 -16.95 0.58
CA ARG A 25 -20.99 -17.49 0.31
C ARG A 25 -20.37 -16.90 -0.94
N GLN A 26 -21.15 -16.68 -2.00
CA GLN A 26 -20.66 -16.06 -3.23
C GLN A 26 -20.20 -14.62 -2.99
N TYR A 27 -20.87 -13.87 -2.11
CA TYR A 27 -20.54 -12.47 -1.82
C TYR A 27 -19.59 -12.30 -0.62
N GLN A 28 -19.03 -13.39 -0.10
CA GLN A 28 -18.13 -13.33 1.08
C GLN A 28 -16.92 -12.42 0.87
N THR A 29 -16.44 -12.29 -0.38
CA THR A 29 -15.30 -11.45 -0.75
C THR A 29 -15.69 -10.00 -1.08
N ASP A 30 -16.99 -9.68 -1.19
CA ASP A 30 -17.52 -8.32 -1.39
C ASP A 30 -18.74 -8.09 -0.48
N PRO A 31 -18.53 -7.87 0.83
CA PRO A 31 -19.63 -7.58 1.76
C PRO A 31 -20.44 -6.34 1.36
N GLY A 32 -19.83 -5.39 0.65
CA GLY A 32 -20.51 -4.22 0.11
C GLY A 32 -21.53 -4.57 -0.98
N ARG A 33 -21.25 -5.60 -1.79
CA ARG A 33 -22.19 -6.12 -2.80
C ARG A 33 -23.44 -6.70 -2.17
N TRP A 34 -23.32 -7.36 -1.02
CA TRP A 34 -24.49 -7.82 -0.28
C TRP A 34 -25.42 -6.66 0.09
N LYS A 35 -24.88 -5.57 0.66
CA LYS A 35 -25.70 -4.39 1.00
C LYS A 35 -26.36 -3.76 -0.24
N ARG A 36 -25.59 -3.56 -1.32
CA ARG A 36 -26.10 -2.95 -2.56
C ARG A 36 -27.16 -3.81 -3.25
N GLU A 37 -26.89 -5.11 -3.44
CA GLU A 37 -27.72 -6.00 -4.26
C GLU A 37 -28.82 -6.71 -3.46
N MET A 38 -28.54 -7.12 -2.22
CA MET A 38 -29.50 -7.85 -1.39
C MET A 38 -30.29 -6.90 -0.50
N GLU A 39 -29.65 -5.90 0.10
CA GLU A 39 -30.33 -4.98 1.02
C GLU A 39 -30.94 -3.77 0.30
N ALA A 40 -30.74 -3.67 -1.02
CA ALA A 40 -31.18 -2.55 -1.86
C ALA A 40 -30.72 -1.19 -1.29
N ASP A 41 -29.53 -1.17 -0.68
CA ASP A 41 -28.93 0.03 -0.12
C ASP A 41 -28.12 0.75 -1.21
N PHE A 42 -28.81 1.56 -2.00
CA PHE A 42 -28.23 2.48 -2.98
C PHE A 42 -27.86 3.79 -2.26
N ALA A 43 -26.98 3.72 -1.26
CA ALA A 43 -26.35 4.93 -0.77
C ALA A 43 -25.42 5.46 -1.88
N ASP A 44 -25.62 6.70 -2.32
CA ASP A 44 -24.71 7.38 -3.22
C ASP A 44 -23.28 7.32 -2.66
N ASP A 45 -22.30 7.00 -3.50
CA ASP A 45 -20.86 6.96 -3.17
C ASP A 45 -20.29 8.39 -2.86
N GLU A 46 -21.09 9.31 -2.30
CA GLU A 46 -20.69 10.72 -2.04
C GLU A 46 -19.50 10.82 -1.09
N ASP A 47 -19.38 9.88 -0.16
CA ASP A 47 -18.29 9.82 0.82
C ASP A 47 -17.17 8.85 0.43
N ALA A 48 -17.25 8.19 -0.74
CA ALA A 48 -16.20 7.31 -1.22
C ALA A 48 -14.94 8.11 -1.55
N TYR A 49 -13.81 7.75 -0.95
CA TYR A 49 -12.56 8.48 -1.18
C TYR A 49 -11.97 8.18 -2.57
N LEU A 50 -12.09 6.94 -3.04
CA LEU A 50 -11.60 6.46 -4.33
C LEU A 50 -12.79 6.04 -5.22
N PRO A 51 -13.19 6.86 -6.21
CA PRO A 51 -14.26 6.50 -7.13
C PRO A 51 -13.91 5.25 -7.95
N LEU A 52 -14.91 4.40 -8.24
CA LEU A 52 -14.71 3.15 -8.98
C LEU A 52 -13.94 3.34 -10.30
N GLN A 53 -14.30 4.36 -11.08
CA GLN A 53 -13.64 4.64 -12.36
C GLN A 53 -12.14 4.93 -12.21
N LEU A 54 -11.74 5.59 -11.10
CA LEU A 54 -10.33 5.87 -10.80
C LEU A 54 -9.58 4.60 -10.38
N ILE A 55 -10.24 3.70 -9.66
CA ILE A 55 -9.66 2.39 -9.30
C ILE A 55 -9.47 1.57 -10.58
N GLU A 56 -10.50 1.47 -11.41
CA GLU A 56 -10.46 0.69 -12.66
C GLU A 56 -9.43 1.21 -13.66
N SER A 57 -9.21 2.53 -13.73
CA SER A 57 -8.19 3.10 -14.62
C SER A 57 -6.75 2.75 -14.24
N CYS A 58 -6.52 2.27 -13.01
CA CYS A 58 -5.22 1.84 -12.52
C CYS A 58 -5.00 0.32 -12.65
N VAL A 59 -6.02 -0.44 -13.05
CA VAL A 59 -5.91 -1.90 -13.24
C VAL A 59 -5.26 -2.17 -14.58
N THR A 60 -4.00 -2.61 -14.57
CA THR A 60 -3.20 -2.84 -15.77
C THR A 60 -2.39 -4.13 -15.69
N GLU A 61 -2.04 -4.68 -16.85
CA GLU A 61 -0.96 -5.66 -16.94
C GLU A 61 0.38 -4.93 -16.78
N GLY A 62 1.21 -5.41 -15.86
CA GLY A 62 2.47 -4.78 -15.49
C GLY A 62 3.64 -5.75 -15.47
N PRO A 63 4.73 -5.40 -14.79
CA PRO A 63 5.81 -6.34 -14.51
C PRO A 63 5.27 -7.60 -13.82
N GLU A 64 5.99 -8.71 -13.99
CA GLU A 64 5.65 -9.99 -13.35
C GLU A 64 5.42 -9.80 -11.84
N THR A 65 4.31 -10.32 -11.32
CA THR A 65 4.01 -10.32 -9.89
C THR A 65 4.56 -11.58 -9.24
N PHE A 66 4.71 -11.59 -7.92
CA PHE A 66 5.15 -12.78 -7.20
C PHE A 66 4.29 -13.05 -5.98
N THR A 67 4.22 -14.32 -5.59
CA THR A 67 3.41 -14.79 -4.47
C THR A 67 4.22 -14.84 -3.18
N LYS A 68 3.51 -14.98 -2.05
CA LYS A 68 4.13 -15.25 -0.75
C LYS A 68 4.99 -16.51 -0.77
N ASP A 69 4.55 -17.55 -1.48
CA ASP A 69 5.26 -18.82 -1.61
C ASP A 69 6.57 -18.66 -2.38
N ASP A 70 6.64 -17.78 -3.38
CA ASP A 70 7.88 -17.50 -4.12
C ASP A 70 8.96 -16.88 -3.22
N VAL A 71 8.54 -16.04 -2.28
CA VAL A 71 9.41 -15.43 -1.26
C VAL A 71 9.90 -16.48 -0.26
N ILE A 72 8.98 -17.30 0.29
CA ILE A 72 9.27 -18.29 1.33
C ILE A 72 10.12 -19.45 0.78
N SER A 73 9.76 -19.99 -0.38
CA SER A 73 10.49 -21.09 -1.04
C SER A 73 11.88 -20.67 -1.53
N GLY A 74 12.15 -19.37 -1.63
CA GLY A 74 13.40 -18.83 -2.14
C GLY A 74 13.55 -18.91 -3.66
N ARG A 75 12.46 -19.18 -4.39
CA ARG A 75 12.41 -19.14 -5.86
C ARG A 75 12.53 -17.71 -6.39
N LEU A 76 12.19 -16.70 -5.59
CA LEU A 76 12.31 -15.31 -5.97
C LEU A 76 13.75 -14.81 -5.89
N ALA A 77 14.26 -14.32 -7.03
CA ALA A 77 15.48 -13.52 -7.10
C ALA A 77 15.29 -12.42 -8.16
N ARG A 78 15.08 -11.18 -7.72
CA ARG A 78 14.80 -10.04 -8.60
C ARG A 78 15.58 -8.81 -8.15
N THR A 79 15.89 -7.92 -9.08
CA THR A 79 16.49 -6.60 -8.82
C THR A 79 15.62 -5.51 -9.45
N GLY A 80 15.54 -4.36 -8.81
CA GLY A 80 14.67 -3.26 -9.23
C GLY A 80 14.66 -2.12 -8.21
N LYS A 81 13.72 -1.18 -8.30
CA LYS A 81 13.53 -0.15 -7.27
C LYS A 81 12.30 -0.48 -6.46
N PHE A 82 12.49 -1.28 -5.42
CA PHE A 82 11.39 -1.77 -4.60
C PHE A 82 11.18 -0.93 -3.35
N PHE A 83 9.92 -0.73 -3.00
CA PHE A 83 9.47 -0.07 -1.78
C PHE A 83 8.38 -0.92 -1.14
N VAL A 84 8.36 -0.94 0.19
CA VAL A 84 7.44 -1.80 0.95
C VAL A 84 6.64 -0.95 1.92
N GLY A 85 5.36 -1.27 2.03
CA GLY A 85 4.46 -0.76 3.05
C GLY A 85 3.92 -1.93 3.88
N THR A 86 3.71 -1.69 5.15
CA THR A 86 3.22 -2.69 6.09
C THR A 86 2.21 -2.05 7.02
N ASP A 87 1.01 -2.61 7.02
CA ASP A 87 0.00 -2.32 8.03
C ASP A 87 -0.02 -3.46 9.05
N LEU A 88 0.03 -3.11 10.33
CA LEU A 88 0.16 -4.06 11.43
C LEU A 88 -1.04 -4.01 12.33
N ALA A 89 -1.89 -5.03 12.19
CA ALA A 89 -3.00 -5.27 13.10
C ALA A 89 -2.61 -6.31 14.18
N PRO A 90 -2.61 -5.94 15.48
CA PRO A 90 -2.07 -6.80 16.53
C PRO A 90 -3.02 -7.90 17.05
N LYS A 91 -4.35 -7.84 16.82
CA LYS A 91 -5.29 -8.78 17.49
C LYS A 91 -6.54 -9.21 16.72
N ILE A 92 -7.19 -8.32 15.95
CA ILE A 92 -8.50 -8.60 15.33
C ILE A 92 -8.39 -8.49 13.81
N ASP A 93 -7.79 -7.41 13.33
CA ASP A 93 -7.64 -7.15 11.89
C ASP A 93 -6.42 -7.88 11.31
N LEU A 94 -6.24 -7.81 9.99
CA LEU A 94 -5.19 -8.51 9.28
C LEU A 94 -3.92 -7.65 9.27
N SER A 95 -2.75 -8.24 9.51
CA SER A 95 -1.52 -7.55 9.11
C SER A 95 -1.36 -7.71 7.59
N ALA A 96 -0.95 -6.66 6.89
CA ALA A 96 -0.78 -6.68 5.44
C ALA A 96 0.59 -6.12 5.03
N VAL A 97 1.15 -6.67 3.97
CA VAL A 97 2.43 -6.24 3.38
C VAL A 97 2.22 -6.06 1.89
N ALA A 98 2.60 -4.90 1.35
CA ALA A 98 2.59 -4.61 -0.07
C ALA A 98 3.99 -4.20 -0.54
N VAL A 99 4.37 -4.64 -1.74
CA VAL A 99 5.63 -4.31 -2.41
C VAL A 99 5.31 -3.66 -3.74
N VAL A 100 5.86 -2.46 -3.94
CA VAL A 100 5.79 -1.76 -5.22
C VAL A 100 7.15 -1.69 -5.89
N GLU A 101 7.16 -1.78 -7.22
CA GLU A 101 8.31 -1.47 -8.05
C GLU A 101 8.11 -0.11 -8.74
N LYS A 102 9.10 0.79 -8.61
CA LYS A 102 9.12 2.07 -9.31
C LYS A 102 9.92 1.96 -10.60
N ILE A 103 9.25 2.11 -11.74
CA ILE A 103 9.87 2.11 -13.08
C ILE A 103 9.64 3.49 -13.70
N GLY A 104 10.70 4.30 -13.78
CA GLY A 104 10.56 5.70 -14.19
C GLY A 104 9.67 6.48 -13.21
N ARG A 105 8.53 6.98 -13.72
CA ARG A 105 7.53 7.72 -12.92
C ARG A 105 6.42 6.83 -12.37
N ASP A 106 6.27 5.64 -12.97
CA ASP A 106 5.21 4.68 -12.71
C ASP A 106 5.56 3.80 -11.51
N VAL A 107 4.53 3.43 -10.75
CA VAL A 107 4.59 2.61 -9.56
C VAL A 107 3.67 1.42 -9.75
N TYR A 108 4.23 0.22 -9.72
CA TYR A 108 3.53 -1.03 -9.95
C TYR A 108 3.42 -1.83 -8.66
N LEU A 109 2.22 -2.25 -8.27
CA LEU A 109 2.06 -3.28 -7.23
C LEU A 109 2.53 -4.62 -7.79
N VAL A 110 3.63 -5.15 -7.25
CA VAL A 110 4.24 -6.41 -7.72
C VAL A 110 4.03 -7.58 -6.76
N HIS A 111 3.64 -7.29 -5.53
CA HIS A 111 3.29 -8.30 -4.54
C HIS A 111 2.47 -7.67 -3.42
N GLU A 112 1.49 -8.40 -2.92
CA GLU A 112 0.78 -8.07 -1.71
C GLU A 112 0.32 -9.35 -1.01
N THR A 113 0.27 -9.32 0.32
CA THR A 113 -0.20 -10.43 1.14
C THR A 113 -0.75 -9.92 2.46
N ALA A 114 -1.88 -10.48 2.87
CA ALA A 114 -2.38 -10.41 4.23
C ALA A 114 -1.90 -11.61 5.07
N PHE A 115 -1.91 -11.45 6.39
CA PHE A 115 -1.59 -12.47 7.38
C PHE A 115 -2.83 -12.76 8.24
N PRO A 116 -3.07 -14.02 8.63
CA PRO A 116 -4.21 -14.36 9.49
C PRO A 116 -4.26 -13.52 10.77
N PRO A 117 -5.44 -13.22 11.31
CA PRO A 117 -5.59 -12.50 12.57
C PRO A 117 -4.78 -13.16 13.70
N GLY A 118 -4.15 -12.33 14.54
CA GLY A 118 -3.30 -12.79 15.64
C GLY A 118 -1.93 -13.33 15.21
N THR A 119 -1.53 -13.16 13.95
CA THR A 119 -0.16 -13.44 13.50
C THR A 119 0.83 -12.60 14.32
N GLY A 120 1.81 -13.26 14.94
CA GLY A 120 2.83 -12.58 15.73
C GLY A 120 3.70 -11.67 14.86
N PHE A 121 4.04 -10.49 15.39
CA PHE A 121 4.91 -9.51 14.73
C PHE A 121 6.23 -10.08 14.20
N SER A 122 6.81 -11.07 14.91
CA SER A 122 8.04 -11.75 14.49
C SER A 122 7.88 -12.48 13.15
N ALA A 123 6.70 -13.02 12.83
CA ALA A 123 6.43 -13.67 11.55
C ALA A 123 6.40 -12.64 10.41
N VAL A 124 5.78 -11.48 10.63
CA VAL A 124 5.77 -10.38 9.66
C VAL A 124 7.19 -9.83 9.47
N THR A 125 7.94 -9.63 10.55
CA THR A 125 9.35 -9.19 10.49
C THR A 125 10.25 -10.20 9.77
N GLY A 126 10.04 -11.50 10.01
CA GLY A 126 10.72 -12.57 9.29
C GLY A 126 10.42 -12.52 7.79
N TYR A 127 9.17 -12.28 7.42
CA TYR A 127 8.75 -12.10 6.04
C TYR A 127 9.40 -10.88 5.36
N LEU A 128 9.43 -9.74 6.05
CA LEU A 128 10.12 -8.54 5.57
C LEU A 128 11.62 -8.79 5.35
N ASN A 129 12.28 -9.55 6.23
CA ASN A 129 13.67 -9.93 6.05
C ASN A 129 13.87 -10.81 4.82
N LEU A 130 12.97 -11.77 4.57
CA LEU A 130 13.00 -12.57 3.35
C LEU A 130 12.83 -11.69 2.11
N LEU A 131 11.85 -10.78 2.08
CA LEU A 131 11.68 -9.83 0.98
C LEU A 131 12.96 -9.03 0.72
N ASN A 132 13.58 -8.49 1.77
CA ASN A 132 14.82 -7.71 1.66
C ASN A 132 15.96 -8.55 1.04
N GLN A 133 16.07 -9.83 1.41
CA GLN A 133 17.05 -10.76 0.85
C GLN A 133 16.75 -11.16 -0.60
N ARG A 134 15.47 -11.44 -0.94
CA ARG A 134 15.07 -11.92 -2.29
C ARG A 134 15.07 -10.83 -3.35
N LEU A 135 14.68 -9.61 -2.98
CA LEU A 135 14.57 -8.47 -3.90
C LEU A 135 15.86 -7.64 -4.02
N LYS A 136 16.85 -7.89 -3.15
CA LYS A 136 18.22 -7.33 -3.11
C LYS A 136 18.37 -5.79 -3.03
N THR A 137 17.37 -5.03 -3.45
CA THR A 137 17.42 -3.58 -3.66
C THR A 137 16.17 -2.88 -3.12
N VAL A 138 15.56 -3.44 -2.06
CA VAL A 138 14.47 -2.77 -1.34
C VAL A 138 15.02 -1.49 -0.72
N SER A 139 14.53 -0.36 -1.20
CA SER A 139 15.09 0.95 -0.86
C SER A 139 14.53 1.50 0.46
N ARG A 140 13.27 1.22 0.75
CA ARG A 140 12.59 1.70 1.97
C ARG A 140 11.43 0.79 2.32
N ILE A 141 11.24 0.57 3.62
CA ILE A 141 10.10 -0.14 4.20
C ILE A 141 9.43 0.82 5.17
N TYR A 142 8.13 1.08 4.98
CA TYR A 142 7.31 1.81 5.94
C TYR A 142 6.38 0.88 6.67
N ILE A 143 6.34 1.03 8.00
CA ILE A 143 5.57 0.21 8.91
C ILE A 143 4.63 1.13 9.68
N ASP A 144 3.32 0.87 9.68
CA ASP A 144 2.42 1.56 10.61
C ASP A 144 2.78 1.16 12.04
N GLN A 145 3.18 2.16 12.83
CA GLN A 145 3.57 1.96 14.23
C GLN A 145 2.46 2.33 15.23
N THR A 146 1.30 2.78 14.76
CA THR A 146 0.23 3.36 15.61
C THR A 146 -0.31 2.36 16.64
N GLY A 147 -0.50 1.10 16.25
CA GLY A 147 -1.04 0.04 17.11
C GLY A 147 0.00 -0.84 17.80
N VAL A 148 1.23 -0.89 17.27
CA VAL A 148 2.29 -1.76 17.80
C VAL A 148 3.26 -1.00 18.70
N GLY A 149 3.57 0.26 18.41
CA GLY A 149 4.50 1.08 19.18
C GLY A 149 5.97 0.97 18.73
N GLU A 150 6.80 1.85 19.29
CA GLU A 150 8.17 2.11 18.79
C GLU A 150 9.12 0.91 18.91
N PHE A 151 8.99 0.11 19.98
CA PHE A 151 9.87 -1.04 20.24
C PHE A 151 9.91 -2.04 19.08
N PHE A 152 8.79 -2.21 18.39
CA PHE A 152 8.71 -3.14 17.26
C PHE A 152 9.55 -2.71 16.07
N VAL A 153 9.55 -1.41 15.74
CA VAL A 153 10.36 -0.85 14.66
C VAL A 153 11.85 -0.94 15.02
N GLN A 154 12.20 -0.71 16.28
CA GLN A 154 13.57 -0.87 16.76
C GLN A 154 14.04 -2.32 16.65
N ASP A 155 13.19 -3.29 16.96
CA ASP A 155 13.53 -4.71 16.85
C ASP A 155 13.62 -5.18 15.40
N ALA A 156 12.75 -4.68 14.51
CA ALA A 156 12.90 -4.86 13.06
C ALA A 156 14.26 -4.33 12.57
N TYR A 157 14.66 -3.13 13.01
CA TYR A 157 15.96 -2.55 12.69
C TYR A 157 17.13 -3.40 13.21
N LYS A 158 17.04 -3.91 14.46
CA LYS A 158 18.04 -4.82 15.04
C LYS A 158 18.12 -6.15 14.29
N SER A 159 17.01 -6.63 13.74
CA SER A 159 16.96 -7.89 12.96
C SER A 159 17.66 -7.81 11.59
N GLY A 160 17.99 -6.61 11.11
CA GLY A 160 18.68 -6.40 9.84
C GLY A 160 17.92 -5.52 8.84
N LEU A 161 16.68 -5.12 9.15
CA LEU A 161 15.87 -4.22 8.31
C LEU A 161 16.32 -2.76 8.48
N LYS A 162 17.55 -2.44 8.08
CA LYS A 162 18.14 -1.10 8.21
C LYS A 162 17.43 -0.03 7.38
N ASN A 163 16.67 -0.46 6.38
CA ASN A 163 15.83 0.36 5.50
C ASN A 163 14.38 0.50 5.98
N ALA A 164 14.03 -0.05 7.16
CA ALA A 164 12.71 0.09 7.76
C ALA A 164 12.58 1.37 8.61
N GLN A 165 11.43 2.03 8.50
CA GLN A 165 11.06 3.21 9.27
C GLN A 165 9.60 3.09 9.73
N GLY A 166 9.37 3.38 11.00
CA GLY A 166 8.03 3.48 11.56
C GLY A 166 7.35 4.78 11.15
N ILE A 167 6.07 4.70 10.81
CA ILE A 167 5.23 5.85 10.51
C ILE A 167 4.06 5.84 11.48
N PHE A 168 3.86 6.95 12.20
CA PHE A 168 2.68 7.14 13.04
C PHE A 168 1.55 7.72 12.20
N LEU A 169 0.47 6.96 12.02
CA LEU A 169 -0.69 7.32 11.20
C LEU A 169 -1.66 8.25 11.95
N SER A 170 -1.17 9.44 12.31
CA SER A 170 -2.02 10.55 12.75
C SER A 170 -2.95 11.01 11.62
N LEU A 171 -4.04 11.73 11.95
CA LEU A 171 -4.97 12.27 10.94
C LEU A 171 -4.26 13.04 9.79
N PRO A 172 -3.33 13.99 10.06
CA PRO A 172 -2.61 14.67 8.99
C PRO A 172 -1.74 13.74 8.16
N LYS A 173 -1.12 12.73 8.79
CA LYS A 173 -0.24 11.78 8.10
C LYS A 173 -1.04 10.84 7.19
N LYS A 174 -2.19 10.35 7.67
CA LYS A 174 -3.16 9.57 6.88
C LYS A 174 -3.56 10.34 5.63
N GLN A 175 -3.96 11.60 5.79
CA GLN A 175 -4.31 12.47 4.66
C GLN A 175 -3.14 12.65 3.67
N GLU A 176 -1.93 12.92 4.15
CA GLU A 176 -0.77 13.09 3.27
C GLU A 176 -0.47 11.83 2.43
N ILE A 177 -0.57 10.65 3.04
CA ILE A 177 -0.34 9.36 2.39
C ILE A 177 -1.42 9.10 1.33
N MET A 178 -2.69 9.24 1.72
CA MET A 178 -3.83 8.97 0.84
C MET A 178 -3.92 9.99 -0.30
N ASP A 179 -3.61 11.26 -0.07
CA ASP A 179 -3.56 12.28 -1.10
C ASP A 179 -2.43 12.00 -2.11
N TYR A 180 -1.27 11.51 -1.65
CA TYR A 180 -0.19 11.09 -2.56
C TYR A 180 -0.60 9.87 -3.40
N PHE A 181 -1.24 8.89 -2.77
CA PHE A 181 -1.75 7.69 -3.43
C PHE A 181 -2.79 8.05 -4.50
N LYS A 182 -3.82 8.81 -4.14
CA LYS A 182 -4.87 9.27 -5.05
C LYS A 182 -4.32 10.12 -6.18
N ARG A 183 -3.36 11.00 -5.91
CA ARG A 183 -2.67 11.78 -6.97
C ARG A 183 -1.95 10.87 -7.96
N LYS A 184 -1.25 9.84 -7.50
CA LYS A 184 -0.60 8.86 -8.39
C LYS A 184 -1.59 8.12 -9.28
N MET A 185 -2.78 7.80 -8.76
CA MET A 185 -3.88 7.24 -9.57
C MET A 185 -4.36 8.24 -10.62
N GLN A 186 -4.64 9.48 -10.22
CA GLN A 186 -5.16 10.54 -11.10
C GLN A 186 -4.17 10.92 -12.22
N ASP A 187 -2.87 10.90 -11.92
CA ASP A 187 -1.81 11.18 -12.89
C ASP A 187 -1.54 9.99 -13.84
N GLY A 188 -2.21 8.84 -13.64
CA GLY A 188 -2.00 7.62 -14.45
C GLY A 188 -0.67 6.92 -14.18
N HIS A 189 -0.09 7.13 -12.99
CA HIS A 189 1.22 6.61 -12.59
C HIS A 189 1.17 5.52 -11.53
N LEU A 190 -0.02 5.06 -11.15
CA LEU A 190 -0.20 3.91 -10.27
C LEU A 190 -0.85 2.76 -11.03
N HIS A 191 -0.28 1.57 -10.88
CA HIS A 191 -0.67 0.37 -11.63
C HIS A 191 -0.73 -0.82 -10.68
N PHE A 192 -1.76 -1.65 -10.78
CA PHE A 192 -1.86 -2.90 -10.03
C PHE A 192 -2.65 -3.97 -10.79
N PRO A 193 -2.35 -5.26 -10.56
CA PRO A 193 -3.12 -6.35 -11.15
C PRO A 193 -4.55 -6.36 -10.59
N ARG A 194 -5.50 -6.92 -11.36
CA ARG A 194 -6.87 -7.07 -10.88
C ARG A 194 -6.91 -8.02 -9.69
N ASP A 195 -7.24 -7.48 -8.53
CA ASP A 195 -7.49 -8.21 -7.29
C ASP A 195 -8.83 -7.75 -6.70
N PRO A 196 -9.88 -8.60 -6.70
CA PRO A 196 -11.19 -8.22 -6.21
C PRO A 196 -11.20 -7.77 -4.75
N GLU A 197 -10.39 -8.37 -3.89
CA GLU A 197 -10.40 -8.08 -2.46
C GLU A 197 -9.73 -6.73 -2.18
N LEU A 198 -8.55 -6.47 -2.76
CA LEU A 198 -7.90 -5.14 -2.67
C LEU A 198 -8.81 -4.05 -3.25
N MET A 199 -9.42 -4.29 -4.42
CA MET A 199 -10.34 -3.34 -5.02
C MET A 199 -11.56 -3.07 -4.12
N ASN A 200 -12.04 -4.07 -3.40
CA ASN A 200 -13.16 -3.89 -2.47
C ASN A 200 -12.77 -3.05 -1.26
N GLU A 201 -11.56 -3.22 -0.71
CA GLU A 201 -11.05 -2.31 0.34
C GLU A 201 -10.93 -0.87 -0.18
N MET A 202 -10.34 -0.68 -1.37
CA MET A 202 -10.25 0.64 -2.02
C MET A 202 -11.61 1.30 -2.21
N ARG A 203 -12.63 0.54 -2.61
CA ARG A 203 -14.00 1.03 -2.80
C ARG A 203 -14.72 1.29 -1.48
N ALA A 204 -14.37 0.58 -0.42
CA ALA A 204 -14.98 0.73 0.90
C ALA A 204 -14.42 1.93 1.67
N GLU A 205 -13.29 2.48 1.24
CA GLU A 205 -12.67 3.64 1.86
C GLU A 205 -13.55 4.89 1.78
N ARG A 206 -13.77 5.52 2.93
CA ARG A 206 -14.60 6.71 3.15
C ARG A 206 -13.79 7.86 3.69
N PHE A 207 -14.26 9.07 3.41
CA PHE A 207 -13.70 10.28 3.99
C PHE A 207 -14.78 11.20 4.57
N GLN A 208 -14.42 11.91 5.64
CA GLN A 208 -15.23 12.97 6.23
C GLN A 208 -14.35 14.16 6.58
N LEU A 209 -14.88 15.37 6.47
CA LEU A 209 -14.17 16.57 6.90
C LEU A 209 -14.27 16.74 8.42
N SER A 210 -13.13 16.80 9.09
CA SER A 210 -13.08 17.09 10.53
C SER A 210 -13.50 18.54 10.82
N LYS A 211 -13.77 18.83 12.10
CA LYS A 211 -14.00 20.20 12.58
C LYS A 211 -12.83 21.16 12.31
N THR A 212 -11.63 20.63 12.10
CA THR A 212 -10.41 21.39 11.80
C THR A 212 -10.09 21.46 10.30
N GLY A 213 -10.98 20.94 9.44
CA GLY A 213 -10.80 20.94 7.98
C GLY A 213 -9.87 19.84 7.46
N GLN A 214 -9.49 18.87 8.30
CA GLN A 214 -8.66 17.73 7.90
C GLN A 214 -9.53 16.55 7.48
N LEU A 215 -9.09 15.76 6.51
CA LEU A 215 -9.80 14.55 6.12
C LEU A 215 -9.60 13.46 7.18
N GLN A 216 -10.70 12.87 7.62
CA GLN A 216 -10.73 11.66 8.43
C GLN A 216 -11.13 10.49 7.54
N PHE A 217 -10.37 9.42 7.65
CA PHE A 217 -10.54 8.22 6.86
C PHE A 217 -11.17 7.12 7.70
N SER A 218 -12.10 6.38 7.11
CA SER A 218 -12.74 5.20 7.69
C SER A 218 -13.15 4.25 6.57
N HIS A 219 -13.51 3.02 6.88
CA HIS A 219 -14.08 2.09 5.91
C HIS A 219 -15.52 1.73 6.27
N VAL A 220 -16.26 1.17 5.32
CA VAL A 220 -17.64 0.68 5.56
C VAL A 220 -17.65 -0.37 6.68
N SER A 221 -18.64 -0.30 7.58
CA SER A 221 -18.76 -1.29 8.64
C SER A 221 -18.90 -2.71 8.09
N GLY A 222 -18.03 -3.61 8.56
CA GLY A 222 -17.93 -5.01 8.13
C GLY A 222 -16.96 -5.26 6.97
N THR A 223 -16.21 -4.24 6.54
CA THR A 223 -15.08 -4.37 5.61
C THR A 223 -13.74 -4.17 6.33
N HIS A 224 -12.64 -4.26 5.60
CA HIS A 224 -11.28 -3.99 6.06
C HIS A 224 -10.61 -2.96 5.13
N ASP A 225 -9.49 -2.40 5.56
CA ASP A 225 -8.64 -1.47 4.80
C ASP A 225 -7.13 -1.79 4.94
N ASP A 226 -6.76 -2.90 5.58
CA ASP A 226 -5.37 -3.25 5.90
C ASP A 226 -4.48 -3.34 4.64
N ARG A 227 -4.99 -3.94 3.54
CA ARG A 227 -4.24 -4.10 2.29
C ARG A 227 -4.14 -2.79 1.54
N LEU A 228 -5.20 -1.98 1.56
CA LEU A 228 -5.18 -0.61 1.06
C LEU A 228 -4.10 0.21 1.76
N TRP A 229 -4.05 0.21 3.10
CA TRP A 229 -3.06 0.99 3.86
C TRP A 229 -1.65 0.50 3.64
N ALA A 230 -1.42 -0.82 3.61
CA ALA A 230 -0.13 -1.38 3.26
C ALA A 230 0.31 -0.93 1.86
N PHE A 231 -0.59 -0.94 0.87
CA PHE A 231 -0.29 -0.48 -0.48
C PHE A 231 -0.02 1.03 -0.54
N ALA A 232 -0.85 1.85 0.10
CA ALA A 232 -0.67 3.30 0.16
C ALA A 232 0.66 3.69 0.82
N LEU A 233 1.06 2.99 1.90
CA LEU A 233 2.36 3.14 2.54
C LEU A 233 3.51 2.79 1.59
N ALA A 234 3.40 1.71 0.80
CA ALA A 234 4.41 1.29 -0.16
C ALA A 234 4.60 2.35 -1.27
N VAL A 235 3.49 2.88 -1.79
CA VAL A 235 3.50 3.96 -2.78
C VAL A 235 4.10 5.23 -2.19
N TYR A 236 3.70 5.61 -0.97
CA TYR A 236 4.25 6.77 -0.28
C TYR A 236 5.75 6.61 0.05
N ALA A 237 6.23 5.39 0.32
CA ALA A 237 7.65 5.09 0.48
C ALA A 237 8.45 5.35 -0.82
N SER A 238 7.83 5.25 -1.99
CA SER A 238 8.45 5.49 -3.31
C SER A 238 8.59 6.97 -3.70
N ARG A 239 7.99 7.89 -2.91
CA ARG A 239 7.91 9.33 -3.23
C ARG A 239 9.26 10.04 -3.29
N LEU A 240 10.21 9.59 -2.48
CA LEU A 240 11.54 10.17 -2.40
C LEU A 240 12.45 9.43 -3.36
N ASP A 241 13.19 10.17 -4.17
CA ASP A 241 14.24 9.57 -4.97
C ASP A 241 15.32 8.98 -4.08
N THR A 242 15.81 7.82 -4.49
CA THR A 242 16.94 7.16 -3.85
C THR A 242 18.22 7.85 -4.33
N PRO A 243 19.09 8.35 -3.44
CA PRO A 243 20.40 8.84 -3.85
C PRO A 243 21.10 7.76 -4.66
N THR A 244 21.47 8.08 -5.91
CA THR A 244 22.27 7.17 -6.72
C THR A 244 23.67 7.24 -6.15
N TYR A 245 24.10 6.20 -5.44
CA TYR A 245 25.49 6.12 -4.99
C TYR A 245 26.36 5.90 -6.23
N HIS A 246 26.92 6.98 -6.75
CA HIS A 246 28.08 6.88 -7.63
C HIS A 246 29.27 6.66 -6.69
N PRO A 247 29.87 5.46 -6.66
CA PRO A 247 31.18 5.34 -6.02
C PRO A 247 32.05 6.38 -6.70
N VAL A 248 32.49 7.37 -5.93
CA VAL A 248 33.48 8.32 -6.41
C VAL A 248 34.65 7.43 -6.78
N ALA A 249 34.87 7.24 -8.08
CA ALA A 249 36.06 6.57 -8.55
C ALA A 249 37.20 7.26 -7.81
N ALA A 250 38.02 6.47 -7.11
CA ALA A 250 39.19 6.98 -6.43
C ALA A 250 40.08 7.62 -7.51
N VAL A 251 39.86 8.90 -7.80
CA VAL A 251 40.73 9.70 -8.65
C VAL A 251 41.96 9.95 -7.79
N ASN A 252 42.97 9.10 -8.00
CA ASN A 252 44.36 9.22 -7.58
C ASN A 252 44.68 10.15 -6.39
N THR A 253 45.01 9.50 -5.27
CA THR A 253 46.27 9.64 -4.50
C THR A 253 47.15 10.89 -4.74
N HIS A 254 47.40 11.63 -3.66
CA HIS A 254 48.27 12.81 -3.49
C HIS A 254 47.71 14.18 -3.91
N PRO A 255 47.36 15.06 -2.95
CA PRO A 255 46.99 16.44 -3.26
C PRO A 255 48.22 17.24 -3.71
N SER A 256 48.24 17.63 -4.98
CA SER A 256 49.10 18.69 -5.51
C SER A 256 48.42 20.04 -5.24
N PRO A 257 49.13 21.06 -4.69
CA PRO A 257 48.53 22.35 -4.32
C PRO A 257 48.02 23.20 -5.50
N ARG A 258 48.09 22.71 -6.75
CA ARG A 258 47.65 23.46 -7.94
C ARG A 258 46.20 23.20 -8.37
N ASN A 259 45.47 22.26 -7.76
CA ASN A 259 44.11 21.91 -8.17
C ASN A 259 42.99 22.64 -7.39
N LEU A 260 43.33 23.67 -6.61
CA LEU A 260 42.38 24.40 -5.73
C LEU A 260 41.91 25.75 -6.28
N MET A 261 41.95 25.97 -7.59
CA MET A 261 41.30 27.14 -8.20
C MET A 261 40.35 26.74 -9.33
N PRO A 262 39.06 27.12 -9.27
CA PRO A 262 38.17 27.01 -10.41
C PRO A 262 38.73 27.85 -11.56
N GLN A 263 38.84 27.25 -12.74
CA GLN A 263 39.26 27.89 -13.99
C GLN A 263 38.24 28.96 -14.39
N LEU A 264 38.36 30.16 -13.82
CA LEU A 264 37.61 31.33 -14.24
C LEU A 264 38.12 31.78 -15.63
N PRO A 265 37.22 32.11 -16.58
CA PRO A 265 37.59 32.59 -17.90
C PRO A 265 38.49 33.84 -17.84
N ARG A 266 39.53 33.88 -18.68
CA ARG A 266 40.49 35.01 -18.79
C ARG A 266 39.84 36.36 -19.12
N SER A 267 38.57 36.38 -19.53
CA SER A 267 37.83 37.61 -19.85
C SER A 267 37.48 38.47 -18.62
N LEU A 268 37.58 37.91 -17.41
CA LEU A 268 37.25 38.63 -16.16
C LEU A 268 38.46 39.28 -15.47
N TRP A 269 39.63 39.27 -16.10
CA TRP A 269 40.86 39.85 -15.56
C TRP A 269 41.09 41.22 -16.21
N LYS A 270 40.39 42.26 -15.76
CA LYS A 270 40.74 43.66 -16.05
C LYS A 270 40.73 44.49 -14.76
N ILE A 271 41.96 44.85 -14.37
CA ILE A 271 42.50 45.88 -13.44
C ILE A 271 41.63 46.22 -12.23
#